data_AF-A0A6N4QM14-F1
#
_entry.id   AF-A0A6N4QM14-F1
#
_cell.length_a   1.000
_cell.length_b   1.000
_cell.length_c   1.000
_cell.angle_alpha   90.00
_cell.angle_beta   90.00
_cell.angle_gamma   90.00
#
_symmetry.space_group_name_H-M   'P 1'
#
loop_
_entity.id
_entity.type
_entity.pdbx_description
1 polymer ?
#
loop_
_entity_poly.entity_id
_entity_poly.type
_entity_poly.pdbx_seq_one_letter_code
_entity_poly.pdbx_strand_id
1 'polypeptide(L)'
;MGLSNLLSVSTGLLHLLFGVYAFRLKGNRIVQNYFLLLNLELSLWLLIQGLRILVPLEYRNLALNLNFIPISFVPFTLYVLCKKMEASESKIPIWAFLIAFVGLGYFAFNCVTQRMANMKDPENFIYEINVNYHLYVFYLIFWTVLSIFEVSRKMLTKRGDFKVRLFFILIGAILALHSTTFFVYILPLLGVFKPWLSSIGLLVSCLLWGVAVLHFDAFQIKAKIIEGADVPLINKAASWGFIRILARLDPMRYIQKSSKEKAAITKEILIQDYDLTSNSGELSVDKRAELLSKKFGKYFK
;
A
#
# COMPACT_ATOMS: atom_id res chain seq x y z
N MET A 1 16.00 -19.39 -14.78
CA MET A 1 14.93 -18.38 -14.65
C MET A 1 15.57 -17.00 -14.72
N GLY A 2 15.20 -16.15 -15.68
CA GLY A 2 15.85 -14.85 -15.88
C GLY A 2 15.44 -13.80 -14.84
N LEU A 3 16.17 -12.67 -14.78
CA LEU A 3 15.92 -11.55 -13.86
C LEU A 3 14.48 -11.02 -13.96
N SER A 4 13.92 -10.93 -15.17
CA SER A 4 12.55 -10.48 -15.44
C SER A 4 11.49 -11.34 -14.73
N ASN A 5 11.69 -12.66 -14.75
CA ASN A 5 10.77 -13.62 -14.15
C ASN A 5 10.91 -13.58 -12.63
N LEU A 6 12.15 -13.54 -12.12
CA LEU A 6 12.41 -13.47 -10.69
C LEU A 6 11.80 -12.22 -10.07
N LEU A 7 11.91 -11.06 -10.73
CA LEU A 7 11.34 -9.81 -10.21
C LEU A 7 9.82 -9.88 -10.14
N SER A 8 9.16 -10.33 -11.21
CA SER A 8 7.70 -10.42 -11.27
C SER A 8 7.17 -11.42 -10.23
N VAL A 9 7.78 -12.62 -10.15
CA VAL A 9 7.38 -13.64 -9.18
C VAL A 9 7.61 -13.18 -7.74
N SER A 10 8.79 -12.65 -7.42
CA SER A 10 9.10 -12.17 -6.06
C SER A 10 8.14 -11.04 -5.64
N THR A 11 7.84 -10.12 -6.55
CA THR A 11 6.88 -9.04 -6.29
C THR A 11 5.47 -9.58 -6.09
N GLY A 12 5.04 -10.56 -6.91
CA GLY A 12 3.76 -11.22 -6.75
C GLY A 12 3.63 -11.95 -5.40
N LEU A 13 4.67 -12.67 -4.98
CA LEU A 13 4.73 -13.31 -3.66
C LEU A 13 4.70 -12.28 -2.52
N LEU A 14 5.42 -11.17 -2.65
CA LEU A 14 5.39 -10.10 -1.66
C LEU A 14 4.00 -9.49 -1.52
N HIS A 15 3.30 -9.19 -2.62
CA HIS A 15 1.91 -8.74 -2.57
C HIS A 15 1.03 -9.73 -1.80
N LEU A 16 1.13 -11.03 -2.10
CA LEU A 16 0.36 -12.07 -1.41
C LEU A 16 0.65 -12.07 0.09
N LEU A 17 1.93 -12.10 0.47
CA LEU A 17 2.36 -12.13 1.87
C LEU A 17 1.91 -10.87 2.62
N PHE A 18 2.04 -9.68 2.02
CA PHE A 18 1.61 -8.43 2.63
C PHE A 18 0.09 -8.35 2.78
N GLY A 19 -0.68 -8.79 1.78
CA GLY A 19 -2.13 -8.87 1.85
C GLY A 19 -2.59 -9.77 2.99
N VAL A 20 -2.04 -10.99 3.08
CA VAL A 20 -2.35 -11.95 4.14
C VAL A 20 -1.93 -11.42 5.51
N TYR A 21 -0.74 -10.82 5.61
CA TYR A 21 -0.25 -10.22 6.84
C TYR A 21 -1.20 -9.14 7.37
N ALA A 22 -1.59 -8.20 6.52
CA ALA A 22 -2.50 -7.12 6.90
C ALA A 22 -3.90 -7.63 7.27
N PHE A 23 -4.38 -8.68 6.60
CA PHE A 23 -5.65 -9.32 6.93
C PHE A 23 -5.63 -10.03 8.29
N ARG A 24 -4.51 -10.64 8.69
CA ARG A 24 -4.41 -11.34 9.98
C ARG A 24 -4.40 -10.39 11.18
N LEU A 25 -3.97 -9.15 11.01
CA LEU A 25 -3.92 -8.17 12.09
C LEU A 25 -5.32 -7.69 12.52
N LYS A 26 -5.50 -7.36 13.80
CA LYS A 26 -6.74 -6.76 14.31
C LYS A 26 -6.89 -5.34 13.72
N GLY A 27 -8.04 -5.05 13.14
CA GLY A 27 -8.29 -3.75 12.50
C GLY A 27 -9.66 -3.68 11.82
N ASN A 28 -9.82 -2.71 10.90
CA ASN A 28 -11.05 -2.57 10.12
C ASN A 28 -11.13 -3.69 9.07
N ARG A 29 -11.97 -4.70 9.36
CA ARG A 29 -12.14 -5.90 8.52
C ARG A 29 -12.55 -5.58 7.09
N ILE A 30 -13.41 -4.58 6.88
CA ILE A 30 -13.87 -4.22 5.54
C ILE A 30 -12.72 -3.68 4.69
N VAL A 31 -11.92 -2.76 5.25
CA VAL A 31 -10.74 -2.21 4.55
C VAL A 31 -9.68 -3.30 4.32
N GLN A 32 -9.45 -4.16 5.32
CA GLN A 32 -8.51 -5.28 5.21
C GLN A 32 -8.94 -6.29 4.14
N ASN A 33 -10.22 -6.59 3.99
CA ASN A 33 -10.74 -7.49 2.96
C ASN A 33 -10.46 -6.95 1.56
N TYR A 34 -10.78 -5.67 1.31
CA TYR A 34 -10.50 -5.06 0.00
C TYR A 34 -9.00 -4.90 -0.26
N PHE A 35 -8.20 -4.65 0.78
CA PHE A 35 -6.75 -4.63 0.64
C PHE A 35 -6.18 -6.03 0.34
N LEU A 36 -6.69 -7.08 0.98
CA LEU A 36 -6.33 -8.46 0.65
C LEU A 36 -6.71 -8.80 -0.79
N LEU A 37 -7.94 -8.47 -1.20
CA LEU A 37 -8.41 -8.69 -2.57
C LEU A 37 -7.53 -7.98 -3.60
N LEU A 38 -7.21 -6.71 -3.38
CA LEU A 38 -6.30 -5.93 -4.22
C LEU A 38 -4.93 -6.61 -4.38
N ASN A 39 -4.39 -7.12 -3.28
CA ASN A 39 -3.09 -7.81 -3.29
C ASN A 39 -3.17 -9.20 -3.94
N LEU A 40 -4.28 -9.92 -3.81
CA LEU A 40 -4.50 -11.19 -4.50
C LEU A 40 -4.55 -10.99 -6.01
N GLU A 41 -5.29 -9.98 -6.47
CA GLU A 41 -5.41 -9.65 -7.89
C GLU A 41 -4.06 -9.24 -8.50
N LEU A 42 -3.30 -8.36 -7.82
CA LEU A 42 -1.95 -7.96 -8.23
C LEU A 42 -0.95 -9.12 -8.18
N SER A 43 -1.02 -9.95 -7.13
CA SER A 43 -0.19 -11.15 -7.00
C SER A 43 -0.43 -12.11 -8.17
N LEU A 44 -1.70 -12.40 -8.46
CA LEU A 44 -2.07 -13.32 -9.54
C LEU A 44 -1.58 -12.81 -10.90
N TRP A 45 -1.75 -11.52 -11.18
CA TRP A 45 -1.22 -10.91 -12.41
C TRP A 45 0.32 -11.04 -12.51
N LEU A 46 1.05 -10.68 -11.45
CA LEU A 46 2.52 -10.72 -11.46
C LEU A 46 3.07 -12.15 -11.53
N LEU A 47 2.40 -13.10 -10.87
CA LEU A 47 2.76 -14.52 -10.91
C LEU A 47 2.51 -15.11 -12.30
N ILE A 48 1.34 -14.87 -12.91
CA ILE A 48 1.07 -15.29 -14.29
C ILE A 48 2.13 -14.68 -15.21
N GLN A 49 2.43 -13.40 -15.06
CA GLN A 49 3.44 -12.72 -15.89
C GLN A 49 4.86 -13.28 -15.72
N GLY A 50 5.25 -13.69 -14.51
CA GLY A 50 6.57 -14.25 -14.24
C GLY A 50 6.72 -15.74 -14.57
N LEU A 51 5.62 -16.51 -14.47
CA LEU A 51 5.59 -17.96 -14.66
C LEU A 51 5.15 -18.38 -16.06
N ARG A 52 4.60 -17.48 -16.89
CA ARG A 52 4.17 -17.77 -18.27
C ARG A 52 5.25 -18.42 -19.16
N ILE A 53 6.53 -18.29 -18.83
CA ILE A 53 7.61 -18.97 -19.57
C ILE A 53 7.55 -20.50 -19.45
N LEU A 54 6.96 -21.01 -18.36
CA LEU A 54 6.76 -22.44 -18.11
C LEU A 54 5.63 -23.03 -18.96
N VAL A 55 4.81 -22.17 -19.58
CA VAL A 55 3.72 -22.57 -20.46
C VAL A 55 4.30 -22.96 -21.84
N PRO A 56 3.91 -24.11 -22.41
CA PRO A 56 4.31 -24.50 -23.77
C PRO A 56 3.94 -23.43 -24.79
N LEU A 57 4.75 -23.29 -25.85
CA LEU A 57 4.62 -22.21 -26.85
C LEU A 57 3.20 -22.06 -27.39
N GLU A 58 2.54 -23.18 -27.67
CA GLU A 58 1.16 -23.26 -28.20
C GLU A 58 0.11 -22.58 -27.30
N TYR A 59 0.33 -22.57 -25.98
CA TYR A 59 -0.60 -22.02 -25.00
C TYR A 59 -0.19 -20.64 -24.47
N ARG A 60 0.93 -20.07 -24.94
CA ARG A 60 1.43 -18.78 -24.43
C ARG A 60 0.52 -17.61 -24.79
N ASN A 61 -0.15 -17.65 -25.94
CA ASN A 61 -1.12 -16.62 -26.31
C ASN A 61 -2.31 -16.63 -25.35
N LEU A 62 -2.83 -17.81 -25.01
CA LEU A 62 -3.86 -17.97 -23.99
C LEU A 62 -3.37 -17.46 -22.63
N ALA A 63 -2.17 -17.84 -22.19
CA ALA A 63 -1.60 -17.40 -20.93
C ALA A 63 -1.46 -15.87 -20.86
N LEU A 64 -1.05 -15.21 -21.95
CA LEU A 64 -1.03 -13.75 -22.06
C LEU A 64 -2.43 -13.15 -21.92
N ASN A 65 -3.41 -13.71 -22.61
CA ASN A 65 -4.78 -13.19 -22.54
C ASN A 65 -5.39 -13.37 -21.14
N LEU A 66 -5.19 -14.52 -20.51
CA LEU A 66 -5.63 -14.77 -19.13
C LEU A 66 -4.93 -13.86 -18.11
N ASN A 67 -3.69 -13.42 -18.39
CA ASN A 67 -2.97 -12.46 -17.56
C ASN A 67 -3.70 -11.12 -17.40
N PHE A 68 -4.54 -10.72 -18.36
CA PHE A 68 -5.29 -9.46 -18.25
C PHE A 68 -6.51 -9.57 -17.33
N ILE A 69 -6.99 -10.78 -17.00
CA ILE A 69 -8.18 -10.93 -16.16
C ILE A 69 -7.93 -10.38 -14.74
N PRO A 70 -6.90 -10.80 -13.98
CA PRO A 70 -6.72 -10.33 -12.60
C PRO A 70 -6.52 -8.81 -12.52
N ILE A 71 -5.71 -8.24 -13.42
CA ILE A 71 -5.42 -6.81 -13.45
C ILE A 71 -6.64 -5.96 -13.88
N SER A 72 -7.66 -6.57 -14.50
CA SER A 72 -8.95 -5.92 -14.80
C SER A 72 -9.72 -5.50 -13.55
N PHE A 73 -9.58 -6.24 -12.45
CA PHE A 73 -10.30 -5.97 -11.21
C PHE A 73 -9.58 -4.92 -10.35
N VAL A 74 -8.24 -4.86 -10.43
CA VAL A 74 -7.37 -4.07 -9.54
C VAL A 74 -7.79 -2.60 -9.40
N PRO A 75 -8.00 -1.80 -10.47
CA PRO A 75 -8.36 -0.40 -10.31
C PRO A 75 -9.73 -0.18 -9.65
N PHE A 76 -10.69 -1.06 -9.91
CA PHE A 76 -12.01 -0.98 -9.28
C PHE A 76 -11.93 -1.39 -7.81
N THR A 77 -11.19 -2.44 -7.48
CA THR A 77 -10.92 -2.84 -6.09
C THR A 77 -10.22 -1.73 -5.32
N LEU A 78 -9.25 -1.03 -5.93
CA LEU A 78 -8.62 0.16 -5.36
C LEU A 78 -9.62 1.30 -5.14
N TYR A 79 -10.53 1.55 -6.09
CA TYR A 79 -11.59 2.56 -5.94
C TYR A 79 -12.49 2.25 -4.73
N VAL A 80 -12.91 1.00 -4.59
CA VAL A 80 -13.75 0.56 -3.46
C VAL A 80 -12.98 0.66 -2.15
N LEU A 81 -11.70 0.26 -2.11
CA LEU A 81 -10.83 0.43 -0.96
C LEU A 81 -10.76 1.90 -0.53
N CYS A 82 -10.47 2.81 -1.47
CA CYS A 82 -10.41 4.25 -1.24
C CYS A 82 -11.73 4.83 -0.70
N LYS A 83 -12.88 4.36 -1.19
CA LYS A 83 -14.21 4.73 -0.67
C LYS A 83 -14.39 4.25 0.78
N LYS A 84 -14.13 2.96 1.03
CA LYS A 84 -14.37 2.28 2.31
C LYS A 84 -13.40 2.65 3.43
N MET A 85 -12.24 3.23 3.11
CA MET A 85 -11.24 3.64 4.09
C MET A 85 -11.72 4.65 5.15
N GLU A 86 -12.69 5.50 4.81
CA GLU A 86 -13.20 6.56 5.69
C GLU A 86 -14.40 6.12 6.50
N ALA A 87 -15.39 5.55 5.82
CA ALA A 87 -16.57 4.98 6.42
C ALA A 87 -16.78 3.62 5.77
N SER A 88 -16.66 2.55 6.56
CA SER A 88 -16.92 1.18 6.12
C SER A 88 -18.33 1.02 5.55
N GLU A 89 -19.26 1.87 5.96
CA GLU A 89 -20.64 1.92 5.50
C GLU A 89 -20.85 2.73 4.22
N SER A 90 -19.83 3.45 3.73
CA SER A 90 -19.96 4.26 2.51
C SER A 90 -20.45 3.40 1.35
N LYS A 91 -21.58 3.78 0.77
CA LYS A 91 -22.17 3.03 -0.35
C LYS A 91 -21.34 3.29 -1.61
N ILE A 92 -21.07 2.21 -2.33
CA ILE A 92 -20.54 2.30 -3.68
C ILE A 92 -21.75 2.58 -4.60
N PRO A 93 -21.69 3.62 -5.45
CA PRO A 93 -22.85 3.97 -6.26
C PRO A 93 -23.14 2.87 -7.30
N ILE A 94 -24.42 2.64 -7.59
CA ILE A 94 -24.87 1.57 -8.50
C ILE A 94 -24.24 1.71 -9.89
N TRP A 95 -24.12 2.94 -10.40
CA TRP A 95 -23.48 3.18 -11.69
C TRP A 95 -22.05 2.63 -11.74
N ALA A 96 -21.30 2.70 -10.63
CA ALA A 96 -19.94 2.23 -10.59
C ALA A 96 -19.88 0.70 -10.68
N PHE A 97 -20.80 0.01 -10.00
CA PHE A 97 -20.94 -1.44 -10.14
C PHE A 97 -21.33 -1.86 -11.55
N LEU A 98 -22.27 -1.15 -12.20
CA LEU A 98 -22.70 -1.46 -13.56
C LEU A 98 -21.56 -1.30 -14.56
N ILE A 99 -20.81 -0.19 -14.51
CA ILE A 99 -19.67 0.04 -15.40
C ILE A 99 -18.58 -1.01 -15.15
N ALA A 100 -18.28 -1.32 -13.89
CA ALA A 100 -17.30 -2.35 -13.56
C ALA A 100 -17.74 -3.72 -14.06
N PHE A 101 -18.99 -4.12 -13.80
CA PHE A 101 -19.52 -5.41 -14.24
C PHE A 101 -19.51 -5.58 -15.76
N VAL A 102 -19.99 -4.57 -16.50
CA VAL A 102 -19.97 -4.57 -17.97
C VAL A 102 -18.54 -4.61 -18.51
N GLY A 103 -17.66 -3.77 -17.98
CA GLY A 103 -16.25 -3.74 -18.37
C GLY A 103 -15.56 -5.08 -18.12
N LEU A 104 -15.69 -5.63 -16.90
CA LEU A 104 -15.11 -6.92 -16.53
C LEU A 104 -15.66 -8.06 -17.38
N GLY A 105 -16.96 -8.10 -17.64
CA GLY A 105 -17.57 -9.10 -18.52
C GLY A 105 -17.03 -9.02 -19.95
N TYR A 106 -16.94 -7.80 -20.49
CA TYR A 106 -16.36 -7.56 -21.82
C TYR A 106 -14.91 -8.02 -21.91
N PHE A 107 -14.06 -7.64 -20.94
CA PHE A 107 -12.64 -8.02 -20.97
C PHE A 107 -12.44 -9.50 -20.71
N ALA A 108 -13.16 -10.11 -19.77
CA ALA A 108 -13.08 -11.55 -19.52
C ALA A 108 -13.45 -12.36 -20.77
N PHE A 109 -14.51 -11.97 -21.48
CA PHE A 109 -14.89 -12.60 -22.74
C PHE A 109 -13.78 -12.48 -23.80
N ASN A 110 -13.20 -11.29 -23.98
CA ASN A 110 -12.10 -11.08 -24.92
C ASN A 110 -10.83 -11.84 -24.52
N CYS A 111 -10.55 -12.00 -23.23
CA CYS A 111 -9.43 -12.80 -22.74
C CYS A 111 -9.62 -14.30 -23.05
N VAL A 112 -10.78 -14.87 -22.72
CA VAL A 112 -11.06 -16.29 -22.94
C VAL A 112 -11.10 -16.62 -24.44
N THR A 113 -11.63 -15.71 -25.26
CA THR A 113 -11.64 -15.85 -26.73
C THR A 113 -10.31 -15.47 -27.39
N GLN A 114 -9.28 -15.12 -26.61
CA GLN A 114 -7.94 -14.71 -27.06
C GLN A 114 -7.93 -13.49 -28.00
N ARG A 115 -8.90 -12.59 -27.87
CA ARG A 115 -9.05 -11.37 -28.68
C ARG A 115 -8.48 -10.12 -28.00
N MET A 116 -7.95 -10.23 -26.77
CA MET A 116 -7.38 -9.08 -26.06
C MET A 116 -6.03 -8.66 -26.64
N ALA A 117 -5.12 -9.60 -26.86
CA ALA A 117 -3.85 -9.37 -27.54
C ALA A 117 -3.41 -10.65 -28.27
N ASN A 118 -2.82 -10.49 -29.45
CA ASN A 118 -2.30 -11.61 -30.25
C ASN A 118 -0.77 -11.59 -30.24
N MET A 119 -0.15 -12.70 -29.87
CA MET A 119 1.31 -12.84 -29.93
C MET A 119 1.81 -12.84 -31.37
N LYS A 120 2.82 -11.99 -31.63
CA LYS A 120 3.65 -12.05 -32.84
C LYS A 120 4.86 -12.95 -32.64
N ASP A 121 5.42 -12.93 -31.43
CA ASP A 121 6.56 -13.78 -31.03
C ASP A 121 6.28 -14.40 -29.66
N PRO A 122 5.87 -15.68 -29.61
CA PRO A 122 5.62 -16.40 -28.37
C PRO A 122 6.87 -16.69 -27.53
N GLU A 123 8.07 -16.67 -28.11
CA GLU A 123 9.32 -16.88 -27.37
C GLU A 123 9.64 -15.65 -26.52
N ASN A 124 9.53 -14.47 -27.13
CA ASN A 124 9.85 -13.19 -26.49
C ASN A 124 8.63 -12.45 -25.91
N PHE A 125 7.43 -13.02 -26.01
CA PHE A 125 6.17 -12.42 -25.58
C PHE A 125 5.89 -11.06 -26.21
N ILE A 126 6.21 -10.91 -27.49
CA ILE A 126 5.87 -9.74 -28.30
C ILE A 126 4.45 -9.93 -28.82
N TYR A 127 3.60 -8.92 -28.63
CA TYR A 127 2.19 -8.99 -29.02
C TYR A 127 1.74 -7.73 -29.73
N GLU A 128 0.69 -7.88 -30.53
CA GLU A 128 0.02 -6.76 -31.19
C GLU A 128 -0.94 -6.06 -30.23
N ILE A 129 -0.84 -4.73 -30.19
CA ILE A 129 -1.83 -3.89 -29.52
C ILE A 129 -2.98 -3.66 -30.51
N ASN A 130 -4.17 -4.05 -30.09
CA ASN A 130 -5.39 -3.87 -30.86
C ASN A 130 -6.37 -2.94 -30.13
N VAL A 131 -7.55 -2.71 -30.73
CA VAL A 131 -8.59 -1.85 -30.15
C VAL A 131 -9.06 -2.33 -28.78
N ASN A 132 -9.17 -3.66 -28.56
CA ASN A 132 -9.56 -4.21 -27.26
C ASN A 132 -8.55 -3.86 -26.18
N TYR A 133 -7.26 -3.94 -26.50
CA TYR A 133 -6.19 -3.55 -25.59
C TYR A 133 -6.23 -2.05 -25.24
N HIS A 134 -6.51 -1.17 -26.22
CA HIS A 134 -6.67 0.26 -25.95
C HIS A 134 -7.86 0.53 -25.03
N LEU A 135 -9.04 -0.04 -25.33
CA LEU A 135 -10.23 0.08 -24.48
C LEU A 135 -9.97 -0.44 -23.06
N TYR A 136 -9.21 -1.53 -22.96
CA TYR A 136 -8.77 -2.09 -21.70
C TYR A 136 -7.93 -1.12 -20.87
N VAL A 137 -6.90 -0.53 -21.48
CA VAL A 137 -6.05 0.46 -20.81
C VAL A 137 -6.86 1.68 -20.37
N PHE A 138 -7.77 2.20 -21.23
CA PHE A 138 -8.63 3.33 -20.86
C PHE A 138 -9.51 3.00 -19.65
N TYR A 139 -10.08 1.80 -19.59
CA TYR A 139 -10.87 1.34 -18.46
C TYR A 139 -10.05 1.30 -17.16
N LEU A 140 -8.82 0.76 -17.21
CA LEU A 140 -7.94 0.72 -16.03
C LEU A 140 -7.55 2.12 -15.54
N ILE A 141 -7.21 3.02 -16.47
CA ILE A 141 -6.87 4.41 -16.17
C ILE A 141 -8.07 5.13 -15.55
N PHE A 142 -9.26 4.99 -16.14
CA PHE A 142 -10.49 5.61 -15.64
C PHE A 142 -10.72 5.32 -14.15
N TRP A 143 -10.67 4.05 -13.76
CA TRP A 143 -10.88 3.65 -12.36
C TRP A 143 -9.75 4.10 -11.42
N THR A 144 -8.51 4.10 -11.91
CA THR A 144 -7.37 4.56 -11.11
C THR A 144 -7.44 6.07 -10.88
N VAL A 145 -7.82 6.85 -11.90
CA VAL A 145 -8.06 8.29 -11.79
C VAL A 145 -9.21 8.59 -10.82
N LEU A 146 -10.32 7.85 -10.89
CA LEU A 146 -11.40 7.98 -9.91
C LEU A 146 -10.95 7.68 -8.47
N SER A 147 -10.07 6.69 -8.29
CA SER A 147 -9.48 6.38 -6.99
C SER A 147 -8.63 7.53 -6.46
N ILE A 148 -7.77 8.09 -7.31
CA ILE A 148 -6.93 9.26 -7.01
C ILE A 148 -7.81 10.47 -6.64
N PHE A 149 -8.86 10.73 -7.42
CA PHE A 149 -9.80 11.82 -7.17
C PHE A 149 -10.51 11.66 -5.81
N GLU A 150 -11.01 10.46 -5.50
CA GLU A 150 -11.71 10.20 -4.25
C GLU A 150 -10.80 10.42 -3.04
N VAL A 151 -9.55 9.94 -3.09
CA VAL A 151 -8.57 10.13 -2.01
C VAL A 151 -8.18 11.60 -1.87
N SER A 152 -7.92 12.28 -2.99
CA SER A 152 -7.51 13.69 -3.01
C SER A 152 -8.57 14.58 -2.38
N ARG A 153 -9.84 14.38 -2.74
CA ARG A 153 -10.99 15.09 -2.15
C ARG A 153 -11.06 14.91 -0.63
N LYS A 154 -10.85 13.68 -0.15
CA LYS A 154 -10.84 13.38 1.30
C LYS A 154 -9.67 14.02 2.01
N MET A 155 -8.49 14.07 1.40
CA MET A 155 -7.32 14.70 2.00
C MET A 155 -7.48 16.19 2.27
N LEU A 156 -8.31 16.89 1.50
CA LEU A 156 -8.59 18.32 1.70
C LEU A 156 -9.35 18.59 3.00
N THR A 157 -10.17 17.65 3.46
CA THR A 157 -11.05 17.82 4.63
C THR A 157 -10.51 17.15 5.88
N LYS A 158 -9.72 16.09 5.73
CA LYS A 158 -9.23 15.28 6.85
C LYS A 158 -7.93 15.84 7.44
N ARG A 159 -7.69 15.50 8.71
CA ARG A 159 -6.54 15.94 9.52
C ARG A 159 -5.84 14.78 10.19
N GLY A 160 -4.64 15.02 10.69
CA GLY A 160 -3.85 14.08 11.46
C GLY A 160 -3.47 12.81 10.71
N ASP A 161 -3.38 11.71 11.46
CA ASP A 161 -2.99 10.39 10.96
C ASP A 161 -3.80 9.96 9.74
N PHE A 162 -5.10 10.25 9.72
CA PHE A 162 -5.96 9.87 8.61
C PHE A 162 -5.54 10.54 7.30
N LYS A 163 -5.15 11.83 7.35
CA LYS A 163 -4.62 12.56 6.19
C LYS A 163 -3.32 11.94 5.68
N VAL A 164 -2.45 11.50 6.58
CA VAL A 164 -1.17 10.84 6.23
C VAL A 164 -1.41 9.49 5.57
N ARG A 165 -2.37 8.69 6.06
CA ARG A 165 -2.74 7.42 5.42
C ARG A 165 -3.26 7.63 4.01
N LEU A 166 -4.16 8.60 3.83
CA LEU A 166 -4.67 8.94 2.50
C LEU A 166 -3.54 9.40 1.57
N PHE A 167 -2.56 10.16 2.08
CA PHE A 167 -1.39 10.54 1.29
C PHE A 167 -0.58 9.33 0.81
N PHE A 168 -0.34 8.34 1.68
CA PHE A 168 0.34 7.11 1.28
C PHE A 168 -0.44 6.32 0.21
N ILE A 169 -1.77 6.24 0.33
CA ILE A 169 -2.62 5.65 -0.71
C ILE A 169 -2.49 6.41 -2.03
N LEU A 170 -2.56 7.74 -1.98
CA LEU A 170 -2.49 8.61 -3.14
C LEU A 170 -1.17 8.45 -3.90
N ILE A 171 -0.03 8.53 -3.20
CA ILE A 171 1.29 8.38 -3.82
C ILE A 171 1.46 6.97 -4.40
N GLY A 172 1.01 5.93 -3.69
CA GLY A 172 1.02 4.57 -4.23
C GLY A 172 0.14 4.42 -5.48
N ALA A 173 -1.04 5.04 -5.52
CA ALA A 173 -1.91 5.00 -6.70
C ALA A 173 -1.29 5.73 -7.90
N ILE A 174 -0.68 6.90 -7.69
CA ILE A 174 0.01 7.66 -8.73
C ILE A 174 1.21 6.85 -9.27
N LEU A 175 2.00 6.25 -8.37
CA LEU A 175 3.16 5.47 -8.76
C LEU A 175 2.78 4.20 -9.53
N ALA A 176 1.76 3.47 -9.05
CA ALA A 176 1.24 2.29 -9.75
C ALA A 176 0.69 2.66 -11.13
N LEU A 177 -0.08 3.75 -11.24
CA LEU A 177 -0.58 4.24 -12.53
C LEU A 177 0.56 4.58 -13.48
N HIS A 178 1.55 5.34 -13.00
CA HIS A 178 2.70 5.74 -13.81
C HIS A 178 3.51 4.53 -14.28
N SER A 179 3.90 3.63 -13.37
CA SER A 179 4.76 2.49 -13.71
C SER A 179 4.05 1.52 -14.65
N THR A 180 2.78 1.19 -14.39
CA THR A 180 2.03 0.26 -15.25
C THR A 180 1.75 0.87 -16.61
N THR A 181 1.28 2.12 -16.69
CA THR A 181 1.03 2.79 -17.98
C THR A 181 2.30 2.88 -18.81
N PHE A 182 3.43 3.25 -18.19
CA PHE A 182 4.68 3.38 -18.92
C PHE A 182 5.20 2.03 -19.46
N PHE A 183 5.35 1.03 -18.59
CA PHE A 183 5.99 -0.24 -18.96
C PHE A 183 5.06 -1.24 -19.68
N VAL A 184 3.75 -1.14 -19.49
CA VAL A 184 2.76 -2.09 -20.04
C VAL A 184 1.99 -1.51 -21.23
N TYR A 185 1.99 -0.20 -21.43
CA TYR A 185 1.30 0.43 -22.56
C TYR A 185 2.20 1.30 -23.44
N ILE A 186 2.83 2.34 -22.88
CA ILE A 186 3.62 3.29 -23.67
C ILE A 186 4.82 2.60 -24.34
N LEU A 187 5.60 1.83 -23.59
CA LEU A 187 6.76 1.13 -24.17
C LEU A 187 6.38 0.09 -25.24
N PRO A 188 5.36 -0.77 -25.03
CA PRO A 188 4.87 -1.66 -26.09
C PRO A 188 4.41 -0.94 -27.37
N LEU A 189 3.82 0.25 -27.28
CA LEU A 189 3.51 1.07 -28.47
C LEU A 189 4.75 1.49 -29.25
N LEU A 190 5.89 1.63 -28.57
CA LEU A 190 7.20 1.93 -29.15
C LEU A 190 7.98 0.66 -29.54
N GLY A 191 7.36 -0.53 -29.45
CA GLY A 191 7.98 -1.81 -29.78
C GLY A 191 8.87 -2.40 -28.67
N VAL A 192 8.87 -1.81 -27.46
CA VAL A 192 9.70 -2.28 -26.33
C VAL A 192 8.84 -3.03 -25.31
N PHE A 193 8.96 -4.37 -25.28
CA PHE A 193 8.13 -5.23 -24.43
C PHE A 193 8.84 -5.61 -23.12
N LYS A 194 8.77 -4.71 -22.12
CA LYS A 194 9.34 -4.95 -20.78
C LYS A 194 8.34 -4.75 -19.64
N PRO A 195 7.17 -5.43 -19.66
CA PRO A 195 6.11 -5.21 -18.68
C PRO A 195 6.53 -5.63 -17.26
N TRP A 196 7.53 -6.49 -17.10
CA TRP A 196 8.07 -6.92 -15.80
C TRP A 196 8.68 -5.76 -14.98
N LEU A 197 9.10 -4.66 -15.61
CA LEU A 197 9.62 -3.48 -14.91
C LEU A 197 8.53 -2.73 -14.12
N SER A 198 7.26 -2.89 -14.49
CA SER A 198 6.14 -2.34 -13.71
C SER A 198 6.10 -2.86 -12.26
N SER A 199 6.64 -4.06 -12.03
CA SER A 199 6.77 -4.69 -10.71
C SER A 199 7.47 -3.80 -9.70
N ILE A 200 8.45 -2.99 -10.11
CA ILE A 200 9.18 -2.08 -9.19
C ILE A 200 8.23 -1.03 -8.62
N GLY A 201 7.46 -0.37 -9.48
CA GLY A 201 6.50 0.65 -9.05
C GLY A 201 5.37 0.05 -8.22
N LEU A 202 4.92 -1.15 -8.55
CA LEU A 202 3.88 -1.86 -7.80
C LEU A 202 4.36 -2.32 -6.43
N LEU A 203 5.62 -2.78 -6.32
CA LEU A 203 6.23 -3.14 -5.04
C LEU A 203 6.25 -1.94 -4.10
N VAL A 204 6.73 -0.79 -4.58
CA VAL A 204 6.73 0.44 -3.78
C VAL A 204 5.31 0.84 -3.41
N SER A 205 4.37 0.75 -4.34
CA SER A 205 2.94 1.04 -4.09
C SER A 205 2.34 0.13 -3.03
N CYS A 206 2.67 -1.17 -3.05
CA CYS A 206 2.26 -2.16 -2.06
C CYS A 206 2.71 -1.76 -0.64
N LEU A 207 3.97 -1.34 -0.51
CA LEU A 207 4.52 -0.92 0.78
C LEU A 207 3.81 0.33 1.30
N LEU A 208 3.59 1.34 0.45
CA LEU A 208 2.87 2.57 0.82
C LEU A 208 1.42 2.25 1.24
N TRP A 209 0.71 1.43 0.47
CA TRP A 209 -0.65 1.03 0.80
C TRP A 209 -0.72 0.20 2.07
N GLY A 210 0.25 -0.71 2.29
CA GLY A 210 0.38 -1.47 3.52
C GLY A 210 0.53 -0.54 4.73
N VAL A 211 1.41 0.47 4.65
CA VAL A 211 1.58 1.48 5.72
C VAL A 211 0.27 2.23 5.98
N ALA A 212 -0.49 2.57 4.95
CA ALA A 212 -1.77 3.26 5.10
C ALA A 212 -2.88 2.38 5.71
N VAL A 213 -2.98 1.11 5.30
CA VAL A 213 -4.03 0.18 5.73
C VAL A 213 -3.80 -0.32 7.14
N LEU A 214 -2.54 -0.62 7.51
CA LEU A 214 -2.17 -1.13 8.83
C LEU A 214 -2.41 -0.16 9.99
N HIS A 215 -2.81 1.08 9.69
CA HIS A 215 -3.21 2.08 10.67
C HIS A 215 -2.18 2.22 11.80
N PHE A 216 -0.91 2.39 11.44
CA PHE A 216 0.16 2.59 12.41
C PHE A 216 -0.14 3.83 13.24
N ASP A 217 -0.54 3.65 14.51
CA ASP A 217 -0.43 4.73 15.48
C ASP A 217 1.06 4.90 15.79
N ALA A 218 1.71 5.68 14.93
CA ALA A 218 3.13 5.88 14.94
C ALA A 218 3.63 6.43 16.30
N PHE A 219 2.78 7.20 17.01
CA PHE A 219 3.09 7.69 18.34
C PHE A 219 3.01 6.61 19.41
N GLN A 220 2.05 5.69 19.33
CA GLN A 220 2.03 4.52 20.23
C GLN A 220 3.22 3.59 19.98
N ILE A 221 3.59 3.39 18.70
CA ILE A 221 4.77 2.60 18.35
C ILE A 221 6.03 3.28 18.89
N LYS A 222 6.14 4.60 18.73
CA LYS A 222 7.25 5.37 19.28
C LYS A 222 7.31 5.24 20.80
N ALA A 223 6.18 5.38 21.50
CA ALA A 223 6.09 5.18 22.95
C ALA A 223 6.51 3.77 23.38
N LYS A 224 6.05 2.71 22.67
CA LYS A 224 6.44 1.31 22.95
C LYS A 224 7.93 1.05 22.75
N ILE A 225 8.52 1.57 21.67
CA ILE A 225 9.97 1.47 21.42
C ILE A 225 10.73 2.13 22.57
N ILE A 226 10.26 3.30 22.96
CA ILE A 226 10.82 4.11 24.02
C ILE A 226 10.71 3.38 25.39
N GLU A 227 9.58 2.72 25.68
CA GLU A 227 9.36 1.85 26.85
C GLU A 227 10.24 0.59 26.84
N GLY A 228 10.91 0.27 25.72
CA GLY A 228 11.77 -0.91 25.58
C GLY A 228 11.01 -2.16 25.14
N ALA A 229 9.76 -2.04 24.70
CA ALA A 229 9.01 -3.15 24.15
C ALA A 229 9.62 -3.61 22.82
N ASP A 230 9.62 -4.93 22.59
CA ASP A 230 10.04 -5.46 21.29
C ASP A 230 8.99 -5.11 20.23
N VAL A 231 9.41 -4.29 19.27
CA VAL A 231 8.57 -3.84 18.15
C VAL A 231 9.25 -4.30 16.86
N PRO A 232 8.50 -4.98 15.95
CA PRO A 232 9.04 -5.42 14.67
C PRO A 232 9.71 -4.28 13.88
N LEU A 233 10.87 -4.56 13.26
CA LEU A 233 11.66 -3.57 12.51
C LEU A 233 10.84 -2.83 11.44
N ILE A 234 9.95 -3.54 10.74
CA ILE A 234 9.05 -2.98 9.72
C ILE A 234 8.17 -1.88 10.32
N ASN A 235 7.64 -2.12 11.53
CA ASN A 235 6.77 -1.16 12.23
C ASN A 235 7.57 0.05 12.72
N LYS A 236 8.83 -0.16 13.15
CA LYS A 236 9.75 0.93 13.52
C LYS A 236 10.03 1.85 12.33
N ALA A 237 10.41 1.27 11.19
CA ALA A 237 10.71 2.03 9.96
C ALA A 237 9.46 2.76 9.42
N ALA A 238 8.31 2.09 9.37
CA ALA A 238 7.05 2.68 8.94
C ALA A 238 6.62 3.85 9.86
N SER A 239 6.74 3.70 11.18
CA SER A 239 6.41 4.74 12.17
C SER A 239 7.24 6.01 11.96
N TRP A 240 8.54 5.87 11.77
CA TRP A 240 9.42 7.01 11.55
C TRP A 240 9.06 7.80 10.28
N GLY A 241 8.83 7.10 9.17
CA GLY A 241 8.38 7.72 7.92
C GLY A 241 7.03 8.42 8.08
N PHE A 242 6.10 7.77 8.78
CA PHE A 242 4.77 8.32 9.05
C PHE A 242 4.83 9.65 9.84
N ILE A 243 5.63 9.71 10.90
CA ILE A 243 5.77 10.92 11.74
C ILE A 243 6.33 12.09 10.93
N ARG A 244 7.33 11.84 10.08
CA ARG A 244 7.89 12.88 9.20
C ARG A 244 6.84 13.44 8.24
N ILE A 245 6.04 12.57 7.63
CA ILE A 245 4.96 13.00 6.75
C ILE A 245 3.86 13.74 7.54
N LEU A 246 3.52 13.30 8.75
CA LEU A 246 2.56 14.00 9.60
C LEU A 246 3.01 15.43 9.91
N ALA A 247 4.28 15.62 10.30
CA ALA A 247 4.84 16.94 10.59
C ALA A 247 4.74 17.89 9.39
N ARG A 248 4.80 17.35 8.15
CA ARG A 248 4.67 18.14 6.92
C ARG A 248 3.21 18.41 6.53
N LEU A 249 2.34 17.40 6.62
CA LEU A 249 0.95 17.48 6.12
C LEU A 249 -0.03 18.10 7.12
N ASP A 250 0.25 17.98 8.41
CA ASP A 250 -0.55 18.55 9.51
C ASP A 250 0.35 18.91 10.71
N PRO A 251 1.10 20.03 10.62
CA PRO A 251 2.05 20.43 11.65
C PRO A 251 1.38 20.70 12.99
N MET A 252 0.15 21.24 12.99
CA MET A 252 -0.61 21.49 14.22
C MET A 252 -0.93 20.19 14.96
N ARG A 253 -1.40 19.15 14.24
CA ARG A 253 -1.69 17.87 14.87
C ARG A 253 -0.42 17.16 15.35
N TYR A 254 0.68 17.29 14.61
CA TYR A 254 1.99 16.80 15.03
C TYR A 254 2.43 17.45 16.36
N ILE A 255 2.36 18.79 16.46
CA ILE A 255 2.71 19.53 17.69
C ILE A 255 1.82 19.08 18.86
N GLN A 256 0.51 18.96 18.66
CA GLN A 256 -0.41 18.50 19.70
C GLN A 256 -0.06 17.09 20.22
N LYS A 257 0.17 16.14 19.32
CA LYS A 257 0.51 14.76 19.70
C LYS A 257 1.89 14.65 20.35
N SER A 258 2.88 15.34 19.80
CA SER A 258 4.24 15.42 20.34
C SER A 258 4.25 16.06 21.72
N SER A 259 3.49 17.14 21.92
CA SER A 259 3.32 17.79 23.22
C SER A 259 2.65 16.85 24.23
N LYS A 260 1.59 16.13 23.83
CA LYS A 260 0.92 15.14 24.71
C LYS A 260 1.85 13.99 25.11
N GLU A 261 2.66 13.48 24.18
CA GLU A 261 3.67 12.46 24.46
C GLU A 261 4.71 12.97 25.46
N LYS A 262 5.26 14.18 25.23
CA LYS A 262 6.19 14.83 26.15
C LYS A 262 5.58 15.06 27.53
N ALA A 263 4.33 15.54 27.60
CA ALA A 263 3.63 15.77 28.85
C ALA A 263 3.40 14.46 29.63
N ALA A 264 3.10 13.35 28.94
CA ALA A 264 2.99 12.04 29.57
C ALA A 264 4.33 11.57 30.15
N ILE A 265 5.42 11.72 29.40
CA ILE A 265 6.77 11.39 29.88
C ILE A 265 7.15 12.27 31.08
N THR A 266 6.88 13.58 31.02
CA THR A 266 7.12 14.50 32.15
C THR A 266 6.30 14.10 33.37
N LYS A 267 5.04 13.70 33.21
CA LYS A 267 4.21 13.21 34.31
C LYS A 267 4.83 11.99 34.99
N GLU A 268 5.31 11.00 34.22
CA GLU A 268 5.98 9.81 34.77
C GLU A 268 7.28 10.16 35.50
N ILE A 269 8.05 11.12 34.97
CA ILE A 269 9.26 11.64 35.65
C ILE A 269 8.88 12.26 37.00
N LEU A 270 7.82 13.07 37.05
CA LEU A 270 7.36 13.73 38.28
C LEU A 270 6.85 12.73 39.33
N ILE A 271 6.08 11.71 38.91
CA ILE A 271 5.61 10.65 39.81
C ILE A 271 6.82 9.91 40.39
N GLN A 272 7.80 9.56 39.55
CA GLN A 272 8.95 8.83 40.03
C GLN A 272 9.88 9.66 40.91
N ASP A 273 10.04 10.97 40.66
CA ASP A 273 10.74 11.86 41.57
C ASP A 273 10.03 11.96 42.93
N TYR A 274 8.70 12.04 42.93
CA TYR A 274 7.89 12.02 44.14
C TYR A 274 8.07 10.71 44.93
N ASP A 275 8.03 9.55 44.26
CA ASP A 275 8.25 8.24 44.90
C ASP A 275 9.66 8.12 45.48
N LEU A 276 10.68 8.60 44.76
CA LEU A 276 12.06 8.63 45.24
C LEU A 276 12.22 9.54 46.46
N THR A 277 11.48 10.64 46.52
CA THR A 277 11.50 11.59 47.64
C THR A 277 10.74 11.09 48.87
N SER A 278 9.62 10.38 48.66
CA SER A 278 8.74 9.91 49.74
C SER A 278 9.16 8.56 50.34
N ASN A 279 9.71 7.63 49.55
CA ASN A 279 9.90 6.24 49.97
C ASN A 279 11.38 5.81 50.14
N SER A 280 12.36 6.62 49.73
CA SER A 280 13.77 6.17 49.59
C SER A 280 14.76 6.83 50.56
N GLY A 281 14.29 7.57 51.57
CA GLY A 281 15.14 8.40 52.45
C GLY A 281 15.67 9.65 51.76
N GLU A 282 16.52 10.44 52.44
CA GLU A 282 17.13 11.68 51.90
C GLU A 282 18.12 11.41 50.75
N LEU A 283 17.61 10.99 49.59
CA LEU A 283 18.38 11.03 48.35
C LEU A 283 18.60 12.49 47.94
N SER A 284 19.84 12.88 47.70
CA SER A 284 20.14 14.21 47.17
C SER A 284 19.50 14.42 45.80
N VAL A 285 19.19 15.67 45.47
CA VAL A 285 18.59 16.07 44.19
C VAL A 285 19.43 15.56 43.02
N ASP A 286 20.76 15.65 43.11
CA ASP A 286 21.68 15.18 42.07
C ASP A 286 21.57 13.67 41.83
N LYS A 287 21.43 12.89 42.91
CA LYS A 287 21.35 11.42 42.80
C LYS A 287 20.00 10.98 42.23
N ARG A 288 18.91 11.69 42.55
CA ARG A 288 17.60 11.48 41.92
C ARG A 288 17.62 11.87 40.44
N ALA A 289 18.22 13.01 40.10
CA ALA A 289 18.39 13.44 38.71
C ALA A 289 19.22 12.44 37.89
N GLU A 290 20.27 11.85 38.46
CA GLU A 290 21.05 10.80 37.80
C GLU A 290 20.21 9.53 37.53
N LEU A 291 19.43 9.07 38.51
CA LEU A 291 18.53 7.91 38.36
C LEU A 291 17.44 8.16 37.31
N LEU A 292 16.80 9.33 37.35
CA LEU A 292 15.80 9.75 36.36
C LEU A 292 16.44 9.89 34.97
N SER A 293 17.64 10.45 34.86
CA SER A 293 18.37 10.58 33.59
C SER A 293 18.79 9.22 33.04
N LYS A 294 19.23 8.27 33.87
CA LYS A 294 19.50 6.89 33.44
C LYS A 294 18.25 6.19 32.91
N LYS A 295 17.10 6.38 33.57
CA LYS A 295 15.85 5.71 33.19
C LYS A 295 15.16 6.38 32.00
N PHE A 296 15.09 7.71 31.98
CA PHE A 296 14.35 8.52 31.01
C PHE A 296 15.24 9.23 29.96
N GLY A 297 16.57 9.17 30.06
CA GLY A 297 17.50 9.83 29.14
C GLY A 297 17.32 9.43 27.68
N LYS A 298 16.90 8.18 27.43
CA LYS A 298 16.57 7.67 26.08
C LYS A 298 15.33 8.35 25.44
N TYR A 299 14.50 9.03 26.23
CA TYR A 299 13.25 9.66 25.80
C TYR A 299 13.45 11.11 25.33
N PHE A 300 14.62 11.71 25.63
CA PHE A 300 14.98 13.09 25.29
C PHE A 300 15.80 13.22 23.99
N LYS A 301 16.10 12.12 23.31
CA LYS A 301 16.78 12.07 22.00
C LYS A 301 15.78 11.92 20.87
#